data_AF-A0AAC8VPG1-F1
#
_entry.id   AF-A0AAC8VPG1-F1
#
_cell.length_a   1.000
_cell.length_b   1.000
_cell.length_c   1.000
_cell.angle_alpha   90.00
_cell.angle_beta   90.00
_cell.angle_gamma   90.00
#
_symmetry.space_group_name_H-M   'P 1'
#
loop_
_entity.id
_entity.type
_entity.pdbx_description
1 polymer ?
#
loop_
_entity_poly.entity_id
_entity_poly.type
_entity_poly.pdbx_seq_one_letter_code
_entity_poly.pdbx_strand_id
1 'polypeptide(L)'
;MGKNVSEAYKVFGNPLFISTETSVSKESKFYGHNFYQFYFKGLEYDREKFNGSYMDTSQGRPVLVNEFETEHVQESCKVGLWADPKTDIIDYYEVKGNCGWGGSGFGTTGIFHYWGIN
;
A
#
# COMPACT_ATOMS: atom_id res chain seq x y z
N MET A 1 -1.43 -1.10 -16.56
CA MET A 1 -2.72 -1.30 -17.28
C MET A 1 -2.44 -1.70 -18.72
N GLY A 2 -3.34 -2.44 -19.36
CA GLY A 2 -3.22 -2.86 -20.76
C GLY A 2 -2.23 -4.00 -21.02
N LYS A 3 -1.64 -4.57 -19.96
CA LYS A 3 -0.76 -5.75 -20.05
C LYS A 3 -1.48 -6.96 -19.46
N ASN A 4 -1.10 -8.15 -19.91
CA ASN A 4 -1.57 -9.39 -19.33
C ASN A 4 -1.11 -9.52 -17.87
N VAL A 5 -1.95 -10.07 -17.01
CA VAL A 5 -1.65 -10.23 -15.58
C VAL A 5 -0.41 -11.08 -15.32
N SER A 6 -0.05 -12.02 -16.21
CA SER A 6 1.19 -12.81 -16.11
C SER A 6 2.46 -11.95 -16.02
N GLU A 7 2.47 -10.74 -16.60
CA GLU A 7 3.57 -9.80 -16.45
C GLU A 7 3.71 -9.31 -15.00
N ALA A 8 2.60 -9.20 -14.28
CA ALA A 8 2.59 -8.86 -12.86
C ALA A 8 3.34 -9.93 -12.05
N TYR A 9 3.15 -11.22 -12.35
CA TYR A 9 3.82 -12.31 -11.62
C TYR A 9 5.35 -12.26 -11.76
N LYS A 10 5.87 -11.75 -12.89
CA LYS A 10 7.31 -11.58 -13.10
C LYS A 10 7.90 -10.47 -12.23
N VAL A 11 7.12 -9.43 -11.97
CA VAL A 11 7.55 -8.26 -11.17
C VAL A 11 7.31 -8.50 -9.69
N PHE A 12 6.17 -9.11 -9.38
CA PHE A 12 5.57 -9.13 -8.05
C PHE A 12 5.59 -10.52 -7.40
N GLY A 13 5.98 -11.56 -8.13
CA GLY A 13 5.89 -12.94 -7.66
C GLY A 13 4.44 -13.42 -7.60
N ASN A 14 4.15 -14.28 -6.63
CA ASN A 14 2.79 -14.80 -6.47
C ASN A 14 1.90 -13.80 -5.74
N PRO A 15 0.62 -13.66 -6.16
CA PRO A 15 -0.33 -12.86 -5.42
C PRO A 15 -0.58 -13.48 -4.04
N LEU A 16 -0.80 -12.62 -3.05
CA LEU A 16 -1.24 -13.01 -1.71
C LEU A 16 -2.61 -13.71 -1.78
N PHE A 17 -3.51 -13.19 -2.62
CA PHE A 17 -4.75 -13.87 -2.97
C PHE A 17 -5.29 -13.41 -4.32
N ILE A 18 -6.17 -14.25 -4.87
CA ILE A 18 -6.92 -14.00 -6.10
C ILE A 18 -8.40 -14.19 -5.76
N SER A 19 -9.25 -13.25 -6.18
CA SER A 19 -10.70 -13.33 -6.00
C SER A 19 -11.44 -12.76 -7.20
N THR A 20 -12.76 -12.85 -7.19
CA THR A 20 -13.63 -12.19 -8.19
C THR A 20 -14.23 -10.94 -7.58
N GLU A 21 -14.13 -9.82 -8.30
CA GLU A 21 -14.67 -8.54 -7.87
C GLU A 21 -16.20 -8.55 -7.88
N THR A 22 -16.80 -8.42 -6.70
CA THR A 22 -18.26 -8.42 -6.52
C THR A 22 -18.75 -7.31 -5.59
N SER A 23 -17.85 -6.44 -5.11
CA SER A 23 -18.15 -5.33 -4.20
C SER A 23 -18.72 -4.10 -4.91
N VAL A 24 -18.49 -3.97 -6.21
CA VAL A 24 -19.07 -2.91 -7.07
C VAL A 24 -20.47 -3.30 -7.56
N SER A 25 -21.22 -2.34 -8.09
CA SER A 25 -22.53 -2.61 -8.69
C SER A 25 -22.41 -3.54 -9.91
N LYS A 26 -23.46 -4.29 -10.24
CA LYS A 26 -23.45 -5.24 -11.37
C LYS A 26 -23.29 -4.57 -12.74
N GLU A 27 -23.59 -3.28 -12.81
CA GLU A 27 -23.44 -2.44 -14.00
C GLU A 27 -22.01 -1.92 -14.16
N SER A 28 -21.18 -1.98 -13.11
CA SER A 28 -19.78 -1.59 -13.17
C SER A 28 -19.03 -2.52 -14.11
N LYS A 29 -18.16 -1.94 -14.96
CA LYS A 29 -17.27 -2.72 -15.82
C LYS A 29 -16.36 -3.67 -15.01
N PHE A 30 -16.10 -3.35 -13.75
CA PHE A 30 -15.24 -4.15 -12.87
C PHE A 30 -15.99 -5.32 -12.20
N TYR A 31 -17.31 -5.38 -12.26
CA TYR A 31 -18.06 -6.51 -11.70
C TYR A 31 -17.70 -7.80 -12.43
N GLY A 32 -17.28 -8.83 -11.70
CA GLY A 32 -16.83 -10.10 -12.26
C GLY A 32 -15.37 -10.12 -12.73
N HIS A 33 -14.62 -9.03 -12.58
CA HIS A 33 -13.18 -9.04 -12.87
C HIS A 33 -12.40 -9.95 -11.92
N ASN A 34 -11.30 -10.51 -12.42
CA ASN A 34 -10.34 -11.19 -11.57
C ASN A 34 -9.53 -10.13 -10.81
N PHE A 35 -9.60 -10.17 -9.47
CA PHE A 35 -8.85 -9.31 -8.58
C PHE A 35 -7.64 -10.06 -8.02
N TYR A 36 -6.45 -9.50 -8.24
CA TYR A 36 -5.18 -10.05 -7.78
C TYR A 36 -4.57 -9.08 -6.78
N GLN A 37 -4.33 -9.52 -5.55
CA GLN A 37 -3.63 -8.71 -4.55
C GLN A 37 -2.21 -9.23 -4.37
N PHE A 38 -1.23 -8.35 -4.53
CA PHE A 38 0.17 -8.59 -4.23
C PHE A 38 0.56 -7.80 -2.98
N TYR A 39 1.47 -8.36 -2.18
CA TYR A 39 1.95 -7.75 -0.95
C TYR A 39 3.49 -7.72 -0.94
N PHE A 40 4.03 -6.58 -0.53
CA PHE A 40 5.46 -6.34 -0.39
C PHE A 40 5.75 -5.75 0.98
N LYS A 41 6.86 -6.21 1.55
CA LYS A 41 7.54 -5.48 2.61
C LYS A 41 8.37 -4.38 1.96
N GLY A 42 8.11 -3.14 2.34
CA GLY A 42 8.79 -1.97 1.83
C GLY A 42 10.12 -1.74 2.56
N LEU A 43 10.53 -0.47 2.66
CA LEU A 43 11.73 -0.12 3.40
C LEU A 43 11.54 -0.43 4.90
N GLU A 44 12.62 -0.89 5.51
CA GLU A 44 12.76 -0.97 6.96
C GLU A 44 13.64 0.21 7.40
N TYR A 45 13.19 0.98 8.38
CA TYR A 45 13.97 2.06 8.96
C TYR A 45 13.58 2.32 10.40
N ASP A 46 14.53 2.85 11.16
CA ASP A 46 14.29 3.30 12.51
C ASP A 46 13.89 4.78 12.50
N ARG A 47 12.86 5.14 13.26
CA ARG A 47 12.50 6.54 13.51
C ARG A 47 12.50 6.86 14.98
N GLU A 48 12.97 8.06 15.32
CA GLU A 48 12.82 8.58 16.67
C GLU A 48 11.38 9.06 16.88
N LYS A 49 10.77 8.59 17.97
CA LYS A 49 9.41 8.95 18.35
C LYS A 49 9.44 9.51 19.76
N PHE A 50 8.81 10.66 19.95
CA PHE A 50 8.70 11.28 21.26
C PHE A 50 7.85 10.39 22.17
N ASN A 51 8.44 9.97 23.30
CA ASN A 51 7.82 9.07 24.27
C ASN A 51 7.36 9.78 25.55
N GLY A 52 7.58 11.09 25.64
CA GLY A 52 7.13 11.90 26.77
C GLY A 52 8.19 12.86 27.26
N SER A 53 7.84 13.60 28.28
CA SER A 53 8.76 14.51 28.95
C SER A 53 8.45 14.59 30.43
N TYR A 54 9.47 14.73 31.26
CA TYR A 54 9.32 14.96 32.69
C TYR A 54 10.27 16.05 33.18
N MET A 55 9.97 16.58 34.36
CA MET A 55 10.83 17.55 35.04
C MET A 55 11.74 16.82 36.03
N ASP A 56 13.04 16.80 35.74
CA ASP A 56 14.05 16.29 36.67
C ASP A 56 14.53 17.42 37.60
N THR A 57 14.55 17.15 38.90
CA THR A 57 15.06 18.06 39.94
C THR A 57 16.27 17.50 40.68
N SER A 58 16.77 16.31 40.31
CA SER A 58 17.89 15.62 40.93
C SER A 58 19.19 16.44 40.92
N GLN A 59 19.35 17.35 39.96
CA GLN A 59 20.51 18.24 39.83
C GLN A 59 20.39 19.57 40.61
N GLY A 60 19.43 19.67 41.53
CA GLY A 60 19.25 20.87 42.37
C GLY A 60 18.62 22.07 41.65
N ARG A 61 18.21 21.89 40.39
CA ARG A 61 17.40 22.84 39.61
C ARG A 61 16.45 22.06 38.68
N PRO A 62 15.26 22.59 38.39
CA PRO A 62 14.33 21.97 37.45
C PRO A 62 14.91 21.95 36.02
N VAL A 63 15.02 20.76 35.43
CA VAL A 63 15.44 20.51 34.05
C VAL A 63 14.34 19.75 33.33
N LEU A 64 13.90 20.23 32.17
CA LEU A 64 12.99 19.50 31.31
C LEU A 64 13.77 18.43 30.55
N VAL A 65 13.37 17.17 30.74
CA VAL A 65 13.93 16.02 30.03
C VAL A 65 12.87 15.52 29.06
N ASN A 66 13.26 15.39 27.79
CA ASN A 66 12.46 14.77 26.74
C ASN A 66 12.97 13.36 26.50
N GLU A 67 12.05 12.41 26.44
CA GLU A 67 12.35 11.02 26.16
C GLU A 67 11.96 10.71 24.71
N PHE A 68 12.89 10.09 23.99
CA PHE A 68 12.67 9.61 22.64
C PHE A 68 12.93 8.11 22.64
N GLU A 69 12.04 7.37 21.97
CA GLU A 69 12.22 5.94 21.70
C GLU A 69 12.54 5.73 20.23
N THR A 70 13.39 4.74 19.94
CA THR A 70 13.61 4.27 18.58
C THR A 70 12.50 3.28 18.24
N GLU A 71 11.64 3.65 17.30
CA GLU A 71 10.60 2.78 16.77
C GLU A 71 11.08 2.19 15.45
N HIS A 72 11.15 0.86 15.38
CA HIS A 72 11.45 0.15 14.14
C HIS A 72 10.19 0.10 13.26
N VAL A 73 10.27 0.69 12.07
CA VAL A 73 9.17 0.75 11.11
C VAL A 73 9.46 -0.13 9.92
N GLN A 74 8.56 -1.07 9.66
CA GLN A 74 8.49 -1.81 8.40
C GLN A 74 7.37 -1.21 7.56
N GLU A 75 7.71 -0.55 6.45
CA GLU A 75 6.71 -0.16 5.47
C GLU A 75 6.06 -1.39 4.83
N SER A 76 4.82 -1.24 4.39
CA SER A 76 4.16 -2.26 3.59
C SER A 76 3.56 -1.65 2.33
N CYS A 77 3.56 -2.44 1.27
CA CYS A 77 2.96 -2.10 -0.01
C CYS A 77 1.98 -3.18 -0.43
N LYS A 78 0.82 -2.76 -0.91
CA LYS A 78 -0.19 -3.62 -1.50
C LYS A 78 -0.50 -3.13 -2.89
N VAL A 79 -0.46 -4.03 -3.86
CA VAL A 79 -0.85 -3.76 -5.24
C VAL A 79 -2.07 -4.62 -5.55
N GLY A 80 -3.20 -3.99 -5.84
CA GLY A 80 -4.41 -4.64 -6.34
C GLY A 80 -4.50 -4.47 -7.84
N LEU A 81 -4.72 -5.56 -8.59
CA LEU A 81 -4.94 -5.53 -10.03
C LEU A 81 -6.30 -6.12 -10.36
N TRP A 82 -7.07 -5.43 -11.20
CA TRP A 82 -8.32 -5.96 -11.77
C TRP A 82 -8.05 -6.28 -13.23
N ALA A 83 -8.15 -7.55 -13.58
CA ALA A 83 -7.96 -8.02 -14.94
C ALA A 83 -9.25 -8.60 -15.52
N ASP A 84 -9.49 -8.33 -16.80
CA ASP A 84 -10.65 -8.84 -17.52
C ASP A 84 -10.59 -10.38 -17.52
N PRO A 85 -11.67 -11.08 -17.13
CA PRO A 85 -11.62 -12.52 -16.91
C PRO A 85 -11.55 -13.34 -18.21
N LYS A 86 -11.69 -12.71 -19.38
CA LYS A 86 -11.62 -13.36 -20.70
C LYS A 86 -10.25 -13.20 -21.34
N THR A 87 -9.60 -12.06 -21.11
CA THR A 87 -8.34 -11.67 -21.78
C THR A 87 -7.15 -11.64 -20.83
N ASP A 88 -7.38 -11.70 -19.53
CA ASP A 88 -6.39 -11.51 -18.47
C ASP A 88 -5.63 -10.18 -18.58
N ILE A 89 -6.19 -9.19 -19.28
CA ILE A 89 -5.59 -7.86 -19.43
C ILE A 89 -5.97 -7.01 -18.21
N ILE A 90 -4.97 -6.36 -17.61
CA ILE A 90 -5.15 -5.48 -16.45
C ILE A 90 -5.85 -4.18 -16.89
N ASP A 91 -7.10 -4.05 -16.52
CA ASP A 91 -7.94 -2.87 -16.77
C ASP A 91 -7.74 -1.78 -15.73
N TYR A 92 -7.39 -2.18 -14.50
CA TYR A 92 -7.18 -1.24 -13.41
C TYR A 92 -6.18 -1.78 -12.40
N TYR A 93 -5.50 -0.86 -11.71
CA TYR A 93 -4.68 -1.19 -10.56
C TYR A 93 -4.84 -0.14 -9.46
N GLU A 94 -4.67 -0.57 -8.22
CA GLU A 94 -4.61 0.26 -7.04
C GLU A 94 -3.32 -0.05 -6.29
N VAL A 95 -2.64 0.98 -5.77
CA VAL A 95 -1.46 0.82 -4.92
C VAL A 95 -1.69 1.50 -3.58
N LYS A 96 -1.45 0.76 -2.49
CA LYS A 96 -1.51 1.26 -1.11
C LYS A 96 -0.17 1.08 -0.42
N GLY A 97 0.32 2.14 0.21
CA GLY A 97 1.60 2.17 0.91
C GLY A 97 2.79 2.46 0.00
N ASN A 98 3.99 2.34 0.55
CA ASN A 98 5.23 2.66 -0.15
C ASN A 98 5.85 1.38 -0.74
N CYS A 99 5.82 1.27 -2.07
CA CYS A 99 6.37 0.12 -2.79
C CYS A 99 7.85 0.27 -3.13
N GLY A 100 8.57 1.25 -2.55
CA GLY A 100 10.00 1.46 -2.77
C GLY A 100 10.36 2.05 -4.14
N TRP A 101 9.36 2.42 -4.95
CA TRP A 101 9.57 2.95 -6.30
C TRP A 101 9.64 4.49 -6.33
N GLY A 102 9.98 5.16 -5.22
CA GLY A 102 10.15 6.63 -5.19
C GLY A 102 8.92 7.42 -5.66
N GLY A 103 7.71 6.89 -5.46
CA GLY A 103 6.47 7.48 -6.01
C GLY A 103 6.32 7.40 -7.53
N SER A 104 7.21 6.68 -8.23
CA SER A 104 7.41 6.83 -9.68
C SER A 104 6.86 5.74 -10.60
N GLY A 105 6.20 4.66 -10.14
CA GLY A 105 5.77 3.66 -11.14
C GLY A 105 4.42 3.02 -10.99
N PHE A 106 3.58 3.51 -10.09
CA PHE A 106 2.14 3.24 -10.19
C PHE A 106 1.28 4.41 -9.69
N GLY A 107 1.80 5.31 -8.84
CA GLY A 107 0.99 6.38 -8.24
C GLY A 107 -0.11 5.82 -7.34
N THR A 108 -0.59 6.63 -6.40
CA THR A 108 -1.81 6.31 -5.65
C THR A 108 -2.97 6.49 -6.63
N THR A 109 -3.40 5.43 -7.31
CA THR A 109 -4.67 5.47 -8.04
C THR A 109 -5.77 5.58 -7.00
N GLY A 110 -6.30 6.80 -6.82
CA GLY A 110 -7.33 7.08 -5.83
C GLY A 110 -8.62 6.32 -6.12
N ILE A 111 -9.44 6.13 -5.08
CA ILE A 111 -10.75 5.46 -5.15
C ILE A 111 -11.61 5.99 -6.30
N PHE A 112 -11.54 7.27 -6.66
CA PHE A 112 -12.38 7.84 -7.72
C PHE A 112 -12.19 7.18 -9.10
N HIS A 113 -10.96 6.75 -9.41
CA HIS A 113 -10.64 6.09 -10.68
C HIS A 113 -11.18 4.64 -10.72
N TYR A 114 -11.28 3.98 -9.55
CA TYR A 114 -11.90 2.67 -9.37
C TYR A 114 -13.43 2.70 -9.59
N TRP A 115 -14.07 3.84 -9.32
CA TRP A 115 -15.53 4.00 -9.48
C TRP A 115 -15.92 4.53 -10.88
N GLY A 116 -14.96 4.67 -11.80
CA GLY A 116 -15.23 5.15 -13.16
C GLY A 116 -15.63 6.62 -13.25
N ILE A 117 -15.33 7.41 -12.22
CA ILE A 117 -15.55 8.86 -12.22
C ILE A 117 -14.20 9.51 -12.59
N ASN A 118 -14.15 10.13 -13.77
CA ASN A 118 -13.04 11.00 -14.19
C ASN A 118 -13.20 12.39 -13.56
#